data_AF-A0A7W2AS96-F1
#
_entry.id   AF-A0A7W2AS96-F1
#
_cell.length_a   1.000
_cell.length_b   1.000
_cell.length_c   1.000
_cell.angle_alpha   90.00
_cell.angle_beta   90.00
_cell.angle_gamma   90.00
#
_symmetry.space_group_name_H-M   'P 1'
#
loop_
_entity.id
_entity.type
_entity.pdbx_description
1 polymer ?
#
loop_
_entity_poly.entity_id
_entity_poly.type
_entity_poly.pdbx_seq_one_letter_code
_entity_poly.pdbx_strand_id
1 'polypeptide(L)'
;MMIDDELQVMNMAKPAFEFLYDEEIDLLRPVLHVDYERLNAEEQQEFEWGLQQISAQIPDRIQQFEQDYMNLYEKLKTTEDDESFFRINEEMNEVSKKISELNLLYLHIEGTHLHANVDD
;
A
#
# COMPACT_ATOMS: atom_id res chain seq x y z
N MET A 1 -44.00 10.70 -27.18
CA MET A 1 -43.72 11.85 -26.30
C MET A 1 -43.11 11.25 -25.04
N MET A 2 -41.85 11.61 -24.82
CA MET A 2 -41.01 11.37 -23.64
C MET A 2 -40.65 9.90 -23.33
N ILE A 3 -39.61 9.48 -24.05
CA ILE A 3 -38.52 8.63 -23.57
C ILE A 3 -37.74 9.47 -22.52
N ASP A 4 -37.03 8.81 -21.61
CA ASP A 4 -35.99 9.37 -20.71
C ASP A 4 -36.41 9.76 -19.28
N ASP A 5 -37.07 8.84 -18.56
CA ASP A 5 -36.91 8.81 -17.10
C ASP A 5 -35.58 8.09 -16.75
N GLU A 6 -34.60 8.93 -16.44
CA GLU A 6 -33.61 8.68 -15.38
C GLU A 6 -32.49 7.66 -15.66
N LEU A 7 -31.89 7.72 -16.86
CA LEU A 7 -30.44 7.55 -17.00
C LEU A 7 -29.72 8.79 -16.42
N GLN A 8 -29.88 9.05 -15.13
CA GLN A 8 -28.93 9.85 -14.35
C GLN A 8 -27.67 8.99 -14.13
N VAL A 9 -26.94 8.76 -15.21
CA VAL A 9 -25.52 8.43 -15.12
C VAL A 9 -24.85 9.72 -14.66
N MET A 10 -24.85 9.92 -13.32
CA MET A 10 -24.00 10.91 -12.69
C MET A 10 -22.60 10.65 -13.22
N ASN A 11 -22.10 11.60 -14.00
CA ASN A 11 -20.72 11.68 -14.40
C ASN A 11 -19.93 11.96 -13.11
N MET A 12 -19.71 10.93 -12.29
CA MET A 12 -18.92 11.03 -11.07
C MET A 12 -17.50 11.27 -11.54
N ALA A 13 -17.09 12.54 -11.54
CA ALA A 13 -15.69 12.90 -11.69
C ALA A 13 -14.90 12.03 -10.71
N LYS A 14 -13.90 11.31 -11.23
CA LYS A 14 -13.00 10.51 -10.40
C LYS A 14 -12.42 11.44 -9.32
N PRO A 15 -12.38 11.03 -8.04
CA PRO A 15 -11.78 11.86 -7.01
C PRO A 15 -10.32 12.17 -7.37
N ALA A 16 -9.78 13.30 -6.92
CA ALA A 16 -8.42 13.72 -7.27
C ALA A 16 -7.35 12.75 -6.72
N PHE A 17 -7.65 12.10 -5.59
CA PHE A 17 -6.88 11.02 -5.00
C PHE A 17 -7.80 9.98 -4.34
N GLU A 18 -7.29 8.80 -4.05
CA GLU A 18 -7.95 7.78 -3.22
C GLU A 18 -6.93 6.91 -2.48
N PHE A 19 -7.40 6.22 -1.44
CA PHE A 19 -6.61 5.22 -0.72
C PHE A 19 -7.20 3.84 -0.99
N LEU A 20 -6.48 3.02 -1.75
CA LEU A 20 -6.93 1.69 -2.14
C LEU A 20 -6.28 0.64 -1.24
N TYR A 21 -7.08 -0.29 -0.73
CA TYR A 21 -6.53 -1.42 0.02
C TYR A 21 -5.77 -2.36 -0.91
N ASP A 22 -4.52 -2.63 -0.57
CA ASP A 22 -3.66 -3.62 -1.22
C ASP A 22 -3.63 -4.89 -0.37
N GLU A 23 -4.23 -5.96 -0.92
CA GLU A 23 -4.30 -7.28 -0.30
C GLU A 23 -2.92 -7.93 -0.14
N GLU A 24 -1.92 -7.58 -0.95
CA GLU A 24 -0.59 -8.16 -0.85
C GLU A 24 0.09 -7.73 0.46
N ILE A 25 0.07 -6.42 0.76
CA ILE A 25 0.72 -5.83 1.94
C ILE A 25 -0.24 -5.59 3.12
N ASP A 26 -1.52 -5.90 2.96
CA ASP A 26 -2.59 -5.72 3.94
C ASP A 26 -2.63 -4.26 4.47
N LEU A 27 -2.55 -3.30 3.55
CA LEU A 27 -2.49 -1.87 3.87
C LEU A 27 -3.08 -1.03 2.75
N LEU A 28 -3.52 0.19 3.08
CA LEU A 28 -3.93 1.18 2.10
C LEU A 28 -2.72 1.72 1.32
N ARG A 29 -2.86 1.84 0.00
CA ARG A 29 -1.95 2.57 -0.88
C ARG A 29 -2.58 3.86 -1.37
N PRO A 30 -1.84 4.99 -1.29
CA PRO A 30 -2.28 6.23 -1.89
C PRO A 30 -2.22 6.15 -3.41
N VAL A 31 -3.26 6.66 -4.08
CA VAL A 31 -3.31 6.80 -5.53
C VAL A 31 -3.72 8.23 -5.86
N LEU A 32 -2.86 8.93 -6.60
CA LEU A 32 -3.15 10.23 -7.17
C LEU A 32 -3.64 10.07 -8.61
N HIS A 33 -4.77 10.70 -8.93
CA HIS A 33 -5.33 10.74 -10.30
C HIS A 33 -4.99 12.03 -11.04
N VAL A 34 -4.41 12.99 -10.33
CA VAL A 34 -3.91 14.28 -10.82
C VAL A 34 -2.51 14.54 -10.25
N ASP A 35 -1.75 15.44 -10.89
CA ASP A 35 -0.49 15.91 -10.32
C ASP A 35 -0.74 16.54 -8.94
N TYR A 36 0.17 16.34 -7.99
CA TYR A 36 0.03 16.82 -6.61
C TYR A 36 -0.19 18.34 -6.54
N GLU A 37 0.47 19.08 -7.42
CA GLU A 37 0.38 20.54 -7.53
C GLU A 37 -0.99 21.04 -8.04
N ARG A 38 -1.85 20.13 -8.53
CA ARG A 38 -3.22 20.45 -8.95
C ARG A 38 -4.25 20.22 -7.86
N LEU A 39 -3.88 19.54 -6.78
CA LEU A 39 -4.72 19.46 -5.59
C LEU A 39 -4.84 20.86 -4.99
N ASN A 40 -6.04 21.21 -4.53
CA ASN A 40 -6.20 22.41 -3.73
C ASN A 40 -5.64 22.19 -2.31
N ALA A 41 -5.48 23.26 -1.53
CA ALA A 41 -4.84 23.18 -0.21
C ALA A 41 -5.55 22.23 0.78
N GLU A 42 -6.88 22.12 0.70
CA GLU A 42 -7.66 21.20 1.54
C GLU A 42 -7.41 19.75 1.12
N GLU A 43 -7.45 19.47 -0.19
CA GLU A 43 -7.15 18.14 -0.75
C GLU A 43 -5.70 17.70 -0.47
N GLN A 44 -4.74 18.62 -0.54
CA GLN A 44 -3.35 18.37 -0.18
C GLN A 44 -3.23 17.97 1.29
N GLN A 45 -3.86 18.73 2.19
CA GLN A 45 -3.84 18.45 3.62
C GLN A 45 -4.50 17.10 3.94
N GLU A 46 -5.63 16.79 3.31
CA GLU A 46 -6.31 15.50 3.47
C GLU A 46 -5.44 14.33 2.97
N PHE A 47 -4.80 14.51 1.81
CA PHE A 47 -3.91 13.51 1.23
C PHE A 47 -2.69 13.26 2.13
N GLU A 48 -1.98 14.33 2.53
CA GLU A 48 -0.82 14.26 3.44
C GLU A 48 -1.19 13.63 4.78
N TRP A 49 -2.34 13.98 5.35
CA TRP A 49 -2.82 13.35 6.57
C TRP A 49 -3.02 11.85 6.40
N GLY A 50 -3.62 11.41 5.29
CA GLY A 50 -3.77 9.99 4.98
C GLY A 50 -2.43 9.28 4.78
N LEU A 51 -1.44 9.93 4.15
CA LEU A 51 -0.08 9.39 4.05
C LEU A 51 0.54 9.14 5.44
N GLN A 52 0.36 10.07 6.38
CA GLN A 52 0.85 9.92 7.76
C GLN A 52 0.15 8.76 8.50
N GLN A 53 -1.15 8.55 8.27
CA GLN A 53 -1.86 7.41 8.86
C GLN A 53 -1.37 6.07 8.28
N ILE A 54 -1.02 6.05 7.00
CA ILE A 54 -0.48 4.85 6.34
C ILE A 54 0.93 4.58 6.86
N SER A 55 1.82 5.58 6.87
CA SER A 55 3.21 5.42 7.29
C SER A 55 3.32 4.94 8.75
N ALA A 56 2.43 5.41 9.64
CA ALA A 56 2.37 4.97 11.02
C ALA A 56 2.06 3.46 11.18
N GLN A 57 1.36 2.85 10.22
CA GLN A 57 0.98 1.42 10.26
C GLN A 57 2.05 0.51 9.63
N ILE A 58 2.93 1.04 8.79
CA ILE A 58 3.93 0.25 8.06
C ILE A 58 4.86 -0.53 9.02
N PRO A 59 5.43 0.05 10.10
CA PRO A 59 6.31 -0.68 11.02
C PRO A 59 5.65 -1.91 11.65
N ASP A 60 4.40 -1.78 12.11
CA ASP A 60 3.66 -2.88 12.72
C ASP A 60 3.38 -4.00 11.69
N ARG A 61 3.09 -3.62 10.43
CA ARG A 61 2.90 -4.59 9.34
C ARG A 61 4.17 -5.33 8.96
N ILE A 62 5.31 -4.63 8.90
CA ILE A 62 6.61 -5.25 8.68
C ILE A 62 6.89 -6.26 9.79
N GLN A 63 6.69 -5.88 11.06
CA GLN A 63 6.92 -6.78 12.19
C GLN A 63 6.05 -8.04 12.12
N GLN A 64 4.80 -7.91 11.71
CA GLN A 64 3.91 -9.07 11.54
C GLN A 64 4.44 -10.02 10.45
N PHE A 65 4.84 -9.49 9.30
CA PHE A 65 5.41 -10.30 8.23
C PHE A 65 6.77 -10.92 8.60
N GLU A 66 7.61 -10.21 9.36
CA GLU A 66 8.85 -10.79 9.90
C GLU A 66 8.58 -11.98 10.82
N GLN A 67 7.55 -11.88 11.67
CA GLN A 67 7.13 -13.00 12.51
C GLN A 67 6.62 -14.19 11.69
N ASP A 68 5.86 -13.94 10.62
CA ASP A 68 5.38 -14.97 9.71
C ASP A 68 6.54 -15.65 8.96
N TYR A 69 7.51 -14.86 8.49
CA TYR A 69 8.73 -15.37 7.86
C TYR A 69 9.50 -16.29 8.81
N MET A 70 9.69 -15.86 10.07
CA MET A 70 10.37 -16.68 11.07
C MET A 70 9.62 -17.98 11.37
N ASN A 71 8.29 -17.94 11.43
CA ASN A 71 7.49 -19.14 11.61
C ASN A 71 7.65 -20.13 10.44
N LEU A 72 7.70 -19.63 9.20
CA LEU A 72 7.97 -20.44 8.02
C LEU A 72 9.39 -21.01 8.02
N TYR A 73 10.38 -20.20 8.43
CA TYR A 73 11.77 -20.63 8.54
C TYR A 73 11.94 -21.77 9.54
N GLU A 74 11.30 -21.70 10.71
CA GLU A 74 11.33 -22.79 11.68
C GLU A 74 10.65 -24.07 11.16
N LYS A 75 9.54 -23.94 10.40
CA LYS A 75 8.91 -25.09 9.73
C LYS A 75 9.85 -25.72 8.70
N LEU A 76 10.50 -24.89 7.86
CA LEU A 76 11.42 -25.35 6.82
C LEU A 76 12.55 -26.21 7.40
N LYS A 77 13.12 -25.82 8.55
CA LYS A 77 14.20 -26.59 9.22
C LYS A 77 13.83 -28.03 9.58
N THR A 78 12.55 -28.30 9.80
CA THR A 78 12.04 -29.61 10.23
C THR A 78 11.35 -30.38 9.10
N THR A 79 11.35 -29.81 7.89
CA THR A 79 10.72 -30.42 6.72
C THR A 79 11.63 -31.46 6.10
N GLU A 80 11.12 -32.67 5.92
CA GLU A 80 11.88 -33.81 5.37
C GLU A 80 11.52 -34.12 3.91
N ASP A 81 10.37 -33.65 3.42
CA ASP A 81 9.92 -33.86 2.04
C ASP A 81 10.19 -32.65 1.15
N ASP A 82 10.64 -32.94 -0.07
CA ASP A 82 11.01 -31.92 -1.06
C ASP A 82 9.81 -31.04 -1.44
N GLU A 83 8.60 -31.60 -1.54
CA GLU A 83 7.40 -30.84 -1.95
C GLU A 83 7.06 -29.74 -0.93
N SER A 84 7.02 -30.08 0.35
CA SER A 84 6.80 -29.10 1.41
C SER A 84 7.96 -28.13 1.55
N PHE A 85 9.21 -28.58 1.30
CA PHE A 85 10.37 -27.69 1.28
C PHE A 85 10.22 -26.61 0.22
N PHE A 86 9.88 -26.98 -1.02
CA PHE A 86 9.67 -26.02 -2.10
C PHE A 86 8.50 -25.07 -1.80
N ARG A 87 7.37 -25.59 -1.31
CA ARG A 87 6.20 -24.78 -0.95
C ARG A 87 6.51 -23.75 0.13
N ILE A 88 7.17 -24.16 1.22
CA ILE A 88 7.53 -23.26 2.32
C ILE A 88 8.53 -22.20 1.84
N ASN A 89 9.47 -22.56 0.97
CA ASN A 89 10.42 -21.62 0.40
C ASN A 89 9.73 -20.56 -0.48
N GLU A 90 8.74 -20.97 -1.28
CA GLU A 90 7.89 -20.05 -2.04
C GLU A 90 7.11 -19.10 -1.11
N GLU A 91 6.47 -19.62 -0.07
CA GLU A 91 5.77 -18.81 0.93
C GLU A 91 6.71 -17.80 1.61
N MET A 92 7.94 -18.20 1.95
CA MET A 92 8.95 -17.30 2.51
C MET A 92 9.36 -16.18 1.55
N ASN A 93 9.47 -16.49 0.26
CA ASN A 93 9.78 -15.48 -0.77
C ASN A 93 8.64 -14.48 -0.92
N GLU A 94 7.39 -14.94 -0.88
CA GLU A 94 6.22 -14.05 -0.92
C GLU A 94 6.18 -13.10 0.29
N VAL A 95 6.45 -13.60 1.50
CA VAL A 95 6.55 -12.76 2.69
C VAL A 95 7.68 -11.73 2.56
N SER A 96 8.83 -12.13 2.01
CA SER A 96 9.96 -11.21 1.77
C SER A 96 9.62 -10.11 0.76
N LYS A 97 8.88 -10.45 -0.30
CA LYS A 97 8.37 -9.48 -1.29
C LYS A 97 7.47 -8.46 -0.61
N LYS A 98 6.54 -8.89 0.25
CA LYS A 98 5.62 -7.99 0.98
C LYS A 98 6.35 -7.02 1.90
N ILE A 99 7.37 -7.49 2.63
CA ILE A 99 8.22 -6.63 3.47
C ILE A 99 8.96 -5.59 2.60
N SER A 100 9.46 -6.01 1.43
CA SER A 100 10.14 -5.11 0.50
C SER A 100 9.20 -4.02 -0.04
N GLU A 101 7.99 -4.41 -0.42
CA GLU A 101 6.94 -3.48 -0.89
C GLU A 101 6.56 -2.44 0.19
N LEU A 102 6.40 -2.87 1.44
CA LEU A 102 6.12 -1.96 2.56
C LEU A 102 7.27 -0.95 2.77
N ASN A 103 8.51 -1.41 2.69
CA ASN A 103 9.67 -0.51 2.79
C ASN A 103 9.73 0.50 1.64
N LEU A 104 9.45 0.06 0.41
CA LEU A 104 9.38 0.96 -0.75
C LEU A 104 8.26 1.99 -0.59
N LEU A 105 7.09 1.57 -0.09
CA LEU A 105 5.98 2.48 0.20
C LEU A 105 6.37 3.52 1.26
N TYR A 106 7.02 3.08 2.35
CA TYR A 106 7.50 3.97 3.41
C TYR A 106 8.49 4.99 2.86
N LEU A 107 9.49 4.54 2.09
CA LEU A 107 10.47 5.42 1.46
C LEU A 107 9.83 6.39 0.46
N HIS A 108 8.79 5.97 -0.25
CA HIS A 108 8.08 6.85 -1.18
C HIS A 108 7.31 7.95 -0.44
N ILE A 109 6.65 7.61 0.67
CA ILE A 109 5.94 8.57 1.52
C ILE A 109 6.93 9.56 2.15
N GLU A 110 7.98 9.06 2.81
CA GLU A 110 8.99 9.91 3.46
C GLU A 110 9.81 10.71 2.43
N GLY A 111 10.12 10.11 1.27
CA GLY A 111 10.84 10.76 0.17
C GLY A 111 10.07 11.93 -0.45
N THR A 112 8.74 11.82 -0.52
CA THR A 112 7.87 12.94 -0.92
C THR A 112 7.98 14.11 0.07
N HIS A 113 8.14 13.83 1.37
CA HIS A 113 8.37 14.85 2.39
C HIS A 113 9.83 15.36 2.47
N LEU A 114 10.81 14.58 1.98
CA LEU A 114 12.22 15.01 1.93
C LEU A 114 12.46 16.07 0.85
N HIS A 115 11.80 15.99 -0.31
CA HIS A 115 11.92 17.03 -1.34
C HIS A 115 11.19 18.34 -1.01
N ALA A 116 10.22 18.32 -0.10
CA ALA A 116 9.54 19.53 0.37
C ALA A 116 10.39 20.39 1.34
N ASN A 117 11.53 19.86 1.82
CA ASN A 117 12.37 20.52 2.83
C ASN A 117 13.79 20.89 2.32
N VAL A 118 14.06 20.76 1.02
CA VAL A 118 15.34 21.17 0.41
C VAL A 118 15.07 22.28 -0.60
N ASP A 119 14.48 23.38 -0.14
CA ASP A 119 14.53 24.69 -0.80
C ASP A 119 14.43 25.76 0.30
N ASP A 120 15.56 26.06 0.94
CA ASP A 120 15.85 27.35 1.61
C ASP A 120 17.37 27.59 1.66
#